data_AF-T1GNA5-F1
#
_entry.id   AF-T1GNA5-F1
#
_cell.length_a   1.000
_cell.length_b   1.000
_cell.length_c   1.000
_cell.angle_alpha   90.00
_cell.angle_beta   90.00
_cell.angle_gamma   90.00
#
_symmetry.space_group_name_H-M   'P 1'
#
loop_
_entity.id
_entity.type
_entity.pdbx_description
1 polymer ?
#
loop_
_entity_poly.entity_id
_entity_poly.type
_entity_poly.pdbx_seq_one_letter_code
_entity_poly.pdbx_strand_id
1 'polypeptide(L)'
;MSYYGSPGLDLNFFFNTSVQLSVLKDKRTSLEEEYYNQLQMSLKKLDFDRIPTLKAIQQEILDKEFYGFWAMVQSFPMTSFSRDDTNIELYNDMNEIHLKRKMMFSSNRMTDTLKYSLLRFDELGIFN
;
A
#
# COMPACT_ATOMS: atom_id res chain seq x y z
N MET A 1 -6.10 15.55 2.42
CA MET A 1 -6.54 15.34 3.80
C MET A 1 -5.45 14.53 4.50
N SER A 2 -4.84 15.07 5.55
CA SER A 2 -3.92 14.30 6.38
C SER A 2 -4.75 13.65 7.50
N TYR A 3 -4.79 12.32 7.49
CA TYR A 3 -5.46 11.51 8.51
C TYR A 3 -4.38 10.93 9.43
N TYR A 4 -4.57 11.02 10.74
CA TYR A 4 -3.71 10.30 11.69
C TYR A 4 -4.17 8.85 11.73
N GLY A 5 -3.64 8.08 10.76
CA GLY A 5 -3.88 6.66 10.65
C GLY A 5 -3.07 5.85 11.64
N SER A 6 -3.45 4.60 11.78
CA SER A 6 -2.67 3.65 12.55
C SER A 6 -1.51 3.12 11.67
N PRO A 7 -0.35 2.74 12.26
CA PRO A 7 0.82 2.25 11.51
C PRO A 7 0.51 1.20 10.45
N GLY A 8 -0.43 0.29 10.73
CA GLY A 8 -0.84 -0.74 9.80
C GLY A 8 -1.55 -0.19 8.55
N LEU A 9 -2.31 0.90 8.64
CA LEU A 9 -2.89 1.55 7.46
C LEU A 9 -1.81 2.19 6.60
N ASP A 10 -0.91 2.95 7.24
CA ASP A 10 0.16 3.68 6.54
C ASP A 10 1.10 2.72 5.81
N LEU A 11 1.52 1.65 6.49
CA LEU A 11 2.42 0.64 5.91
C LEU A 11 1.74 -0.17 4.80
N ASN A 12 0.47 -0.59 4.99
CA ASN A 12 -0.26 -1.28 3.93
C ASN A 12 -0.45 -0.39 2.70
N PHE A 13 -0.73 0.90 2.88
CA PHE A 13 -0.81 1.83 1.76
C PHE A 13 0.54 1.97 1.05
N PHE A 14 1.63 2.19 1.81
CA PHE A 14 2.97 2.35 1.26
C PHE A 14 3.44 1.11 0.47
N PHE A 15 3.34 -0.07 1.08
CA PHE A 15 3.75 -1.34 0.48
C PHE A 15 3.02 -1.64 -0.83
N ASN A 16 1.73 -1.33 -0.89
CA ASN A 16 0.89 -1.70 -2.02
C ASN A 16 0.77 -0.63 -3.12
N THR A 17 1.40 0.54 -2.95
CA THR A 17 1.29 1.64 -3.93
C THR A 17 2.63 2.25 -4.35
N SER A 18 3.65 2.19 -3.50
CA SER A 18 4.84 3.04 -3.62
C SER A 18 6.14 2.24 -3.69
N VAL A 19 6.18 1.04 -3.11
CA VAL A 19 7.38 0.20 -3.10
C VAL A 19 7.56 -0.50 -4.44
N GLN A 20 8.80 -0.57 -4.92
CA GLN A 20 9.12 -1.35 -6.12
C GLN A 20 8.94 -2.84 -5.84
N LEU A 21 8.37 -3.59 -6.80
CA LEU A 21 8.01 -4.99 -6.59
C LEU A 21 9.17 -5.87 -6.08
N SER A 22 10.38 -5.69 -6.62
CA SER A 22 11.57 -6.42 -6.16
C SER A 22 11.90 -6.12 -4.70
N VAL A 23 11.86 -4.85 -4.31
CA VAL A 23 12.09 -4.42 -2.92
C VAL A 23 10.99 -4.95 -2.01
N LEU A 24 9.73 -4.93 -2.43
CA LEU A 24 8.62 -5.46 -1.63
C LEU A 24 8.79 -6.96 -1.38
N LYS A 25 9.20 -7.73 -2.41
CA LYS A 25 9.45 -9.17 -2.28
C LYS A 25 10.58 -9.49 -1.31
N ASP A 26 11.70 -8.79 -1.45
CA ASP A 26 12.94 -9.18 -0.79
C ASP A 26 13.17 -8.47 0.55
N LYS A 27 12.48 -7.35 0.80
CA LYS A 27 12.77 -6.42 1.90
C LYS A 27 11.56 -6.02 2.74
N ARG A 28 10.38 -6.65 2.57
CA ARG A 28 9.19 -6.29 3.36
C ARG A 28 9.46 -6.27 4.86
N THR A 29 9.99 -7.36 5.41
CA THR A 29 10.33 -7.44 6.85
C THR A 29 11.36 -6.39 7.26
N SER A 30 12.38 -6.13 6.44
CA SER A 30 13.37 -5.08 6.73
C SER A 30 12.75 -3.68 6.71
N LEU A 31 11.75 -3.43 5.86
CA LEU A 31 11.02 -2.15 5.85
C LEU A 31 10.15 -2.00 7.10
N GLU A 32 9.51 -3.08 7.57
CA GLU A 32 8.75 -3.10 8.83
C GLU A 32 9.67 -2.81 10.04
N GLU A 33 10.83 -3.45 10.09
CA GLU A 33 11.85 -3.24 11.12
C GLU A 33 12.39 -1.80 11.10
N GLU A 34 12.70 -1.27 9.92
CA GLU A 34 13.19 0.11 9.78
C GLU A 34 12.13 1.11 10.24
N TYR A 35 10.87 0.94 9.81
CA TYR A 35 9.76 1.78 10.28
C TYR A 35 9.63 1.72 11.80
N TYR A 36 9.66 0.52 12.38
CA TYR A 36 9.58 0.33 13.81
C TYR A 36 10.73 1.02 14.55
N ASN A 37 11.96 0.88 14.07
CA ASN A 37 13.13 1.51 14.68
C ASN A 37 13.00 3.03 14.69
N GLN A 38 12.60 3.64 13.56
CA GLN A 38 12.39 5.08 13.48
C GLN A 38 11.22 5.56 14.36
N LEU A 39 10.11 4.82 14.39
CA LEU A 39 8.97 5.11 15.25
C LEU A 39 9.36 5.05 16.72
N GLN A 40 10.03 3.97 17.14
CA GLN A 40 10.51 3.80 18.51
C GLN A 40 11.46 4.94 18.90
N MET A 41 12.45 5.26 18.05
CA MET A 41 13.40 6.34 18.32
C MET A 41 12.69 7.68 18.47
N SER A 42 11.69 7.96 17.64
CA SER A 42 10.91 9.19 17.68
C SER A 42 10.06 9.28 18.96
N LEU A 43 9.37 8.21 19.33
CA LEU A 43 8.57 8.16 20.56
C LEU A 43 9.43 8.31 21.82
N LYS A 44 10.61 7.69 21.86
CA LYS A 44 11.58 7.87 22.96
C LYS A 44 12.03 9.32 23.12
N LYS A 45 12.31 10.02 22.01
CA LYS A 45 12.70 11.44 22.02
C LYS A 45 11.59 12.38 22.46
N LEU A 46 10.34 11.94 22.36
CA LEU A 46 9.16 12.69 22.77
C LEU A 46 8.66 12.28 24.18
N ASP A 47 9.46 11.50 24.92
CA ASP A 47 9.14 11.00 26.27
C ASP A 47 7.77 10.29 26.35
N PHE A 48 7.43 9.51 25.31
CA PHE A 48 6.22 8.68 25.33
C PHE A 48 6.43 7.40 26.16
N ASP A 49 5.59 7.19 27.17
CA ASP A 49 5.66 6.01 28.04
C ASP A 49 5.28 4.70 27.34
N ARG A 50 4.36 4.75 26.38
CA ARG A 50 3.80 3.57 25.70
C ARG A 50 4.33 3.46 24.28
N ILE A 51 5.42 2.71 24.14
CA ILE A 51 6.01 2.41 22.85
C ILE A 51 5.51 1.04 22.38
N PRO A 52 4.92 0.91 21.18
CA PRO A 52 4.52 -0.39 20.65
C PRO A 52 5.74 -1.30 20.45
N THR A 53 5.54 -2.61 20.41
CA THR A 53 6.60 -3.56 20.02
C THR A 53 6.58 -3.80 18.52
N LEU A 54 7.67 -4.28 17.93
CA LEU A 54 7.70 -4.68 16.52
C LEU A 54 6.57 -5.66 16.20
N LYS A 55 6.36 -6.65 17.08
CA LYS A 55 5.28 -7.64 16.94
C LYS A 55 3.90 -6.99 16.91
N ALA A 56 3.67 -5.95 17.72
CA ALA A 56 2.39 -5.22 17.72
C ALA A 56 2.19 -4.50 16.37
N ILE A 57 3.22 -3.87 15.83
CA ILE A 57 3.17 -3.24 14.50
C ILE A 57 2.89 -4.27 13.42
N GLN A 58 3.59 -5.40 13.43
CA GLN A 58 3.39 -6.48 12.45
C GLN A 58 1.99 -7.08 12.52
N GLN A 59 1.46 -7.30 13.72
CA GLN A 59 0.07 -7.72 13.89
C GLN A 59 -0.89 -6.69 13.29
N GLU A 60 -0.62 -5.42 13.54
CA GLU A 60 -1.45 -4.35 13.02
C GLU A 60 -1.44 -4.24 11.49
N ILE A 61 -0.31 -4.54 10.85
CA ILE A 61 -0.20 -4.66 9.39
C ILE A 61 -1.08 -5.81 8.91
N LEU A 62 -0.96 -6.99 9.53
CA LEU A 62 -1.74 -8.18 9.18
C LEU A 62 -3.25 -7.94 9.29
N ASP A 63 -3.69 -7.33 10.39
CA ASP A 63 -5.10 -7.00 10.65
C ASP A 63 -5.68 -6.02 9.61
N LYS A 64 -4.82 -5.36 8.84
CA LYS A 64 -5.17 -4.31 7.87
C LYS A 64 -4.79 -4.64 6.43
N GLU A 65 -4.44 -5.89 6.14
CA GLU A 65 -4.07 -6.32 4.77
C GLU A 65 -5.21 -6.12 3.77
N PHE A 66 -6.47 -6.19 4.20
CA PHE A 66 -7.62 -5.85 3.34
C PHE A 66 -7.60 -4.39 2.87
N TYR A 67 -7.14 -3.47 3.71
CA TYR A 67 -6.90 -2.09 3.30
C TYR A 67 -5.72 -2.00 2.31
N GLY A 68 -4.70 -2.84 2.48
CA GLY A 68 -3.61 -3.00 1.51
C GLY A 68 -4.11 -3.44 0.14
N PHE A 69 -5.01 -4.41 0.08
CA PHE A 69 -5.69 -4.82 -1.15
C PHE A 69 -6.47 -3.66 -1.77
N TRP A 70 -7.28 -2.94 -0.98
CA TRP A 70 -8.03 -1.78 -1.47
C TRP A 70 -7.10 -0.71 -2.07
N ALA A 71 -6.00 -0.38 -1.37
CA ALA A 71 -5.01 0.58 -1.85
C ALA A 71 -4.33 0.12 -3.16
N MET A 72 -4.03 -1.17 -3.27
CA MET A 72 -3.47 -1.78 -4.49
C MET A 72 -4.43 -1.66 -5.68
N VAL A 73 -5.73 -1.91 -5.51
CA VAL A 73 -6.65 -1.91 -6.66
C VAL A 73 -7.18 -0.53 -7.02
N GLN A 74 -7.21 0.41 -6.06
CA GLN A 74 -7.72 1.76 -6.28
C GLN A 74 -6.60 2.78 -6.51
N SER A 75 -5.63 2.85 -5.61
CA SER A 75 -4.64 3.93 -5.58
C SER A 75 -3.44 3.65 -6.47
N PHE A 76 -2.94 2.41 -6.47
CA PHE A 76 -1.76 2.06 -7.27
C PHE A 76 -1.93 2.29 -8.79
N PRO A 77 -3.09 2.01 -9.43
CA PRO A 77 -3.31 2.34 -10.84
C PRO A 77 -3.22 3.83 -11.12
N MET A 78 -3.67 4.67 -10.18
CA MET A 78 -3.59 6.12 -10.33
C MET A 78 -2.15 6.64 -10.16
N THR A 79 -1.38 6.10 -9.21
CA THR A 79 0.00 6.55 -8.95
C THR A 79 1.03 6.01 -9.95
N SER A 80 0.73 4.88 -10.59
CA SER A 80 1.59 4.26 -11.60
C SER A 80 1.37 4.80 -13.01
N PHE A 81 0.28 5.54 -13.24
CA PHE A 81 -0.04 6.21 -14.50
C PHE A 81 0.55 7.64 -14.52
N SER A 82 0.91 8.15 -15.71
CA SER A 82 1.54 9.47 -15.90
C SER A 82 0.69 10.59 -15.29
N ARG A 83 1.33 11.48 -14.50
CA ARG A 83 0.67 12.61 -13.82
C ARG A 83 -0.11 13.50 -14.78
N ASP A 84 0.38 13.70 -15.99
CA ASP A 84 -0.28 14.53 -17.01
C ASP A 84 -1.64 13.96 -17.46
N ASP A 85 -1.85 12.64 -17.33
CA ASP A 85 -3.10 11.96 -17.73
C ASP A 85 -4.06 11.69 -16.55
N THR A 86 -3.65 12.05 -15.33
CA THR A 86 -4.45 11.93 -14.10
C THR A 86 -5.39 13.11 -13.85
N ASN A 87 -5.54 14.03 -14.81
CA ASN A 87 -6.67 14.95 -14.80
C ASN A 87 -7.97 14.14 -14.89
N ILE A 88 -8.55 13.89 -13.72
CA ILE A 88 -9.91 13.40 -13.49
C ILE A 88 -10.83 14.61 -13.72
N GLU A 89 -10.79 15.19 -14.91
CA GLU A 89 -11.94 16.00 -15.33
C GLU A 89 -13.14 15.05 -15.32
N LEU A 90 -14.20 15.47 -14.62
CA LEU A 90 -15.36 14.65 -14.28
C LEU A 90 -15.81 13.85 -15.51
N TYR A 91 -15.53 12.54 -15.46
CA TYR A 91 -15.82 11.63 -16.55
C TYR A 91 -17.33 11.57 -16.77
N ASN A 92 -17.81 12.13 -17.88
CA ASN A 92 -19.22 12.07 -18.26
C ASN A 92 -19.52 10.90 -19.21
N ASP A 93 -18.50 10.23 -19.76
CA ASP A 93 -18.63 9.07 -20.66
C ASP A 93 -18.03 7.79 -20.05
N MET A 94 -18.88 6.77 -19.89
CA MET A 94 -18.51 5.45 -19.37
C MET A 94 -17.49 4.69 -20.23
N ASN A 95 -17.45 4.95 -21.54
CA ASN A 95 -16.50 4.31 -22.45
C ASN A 95 -15.07 4.83 -22.22
N GLU A 96 -14.91 6.13 -21.99
CA GLU A 96 -13.62 6.75 -21.69
C GLU A 96 -13.06 6.25 -20.36
N ILE A 97 -13.91 6.07 -19.35
CA ILE A 97 -13.54 5.48 -18.06
C ILE A 97 -13.00 4.06 -18.25
N HIS A 98 -13.69 3.23 -19.04
CA HIS A 98 -13.26 1.86 -19.30
C HIS A 98 -11.92 1.81 -20.05
N LEU A 99 -11.75 2.67 -21.04
CA LEU A 99 -10.51 2.75 -21.81
C LEU A 99 -9.33 3.17 -20.94
N LYS A 100 -9.49 4.23 -20.12
CA LYS A 100 -8.44 4.67 -19.19
C LYS A 100 -8.11 3.61 -18.15
N ARG A 101 -9.10 2.94 -17.56
CA ARG A 101 -8.85 1.81 -16.64
C ARG A 101 -8.03 0.73 -17.34
N LYS A 102 -8.40 0.34 -18.56
CA LYS A 102 -7.65 -0.65 -19.34
C LYS A 102 -6.19 -0.23 -19.55
N MET A 103 -5.93 1.05 -19.82
CA MET A 103 -4.58 1.60 -19.96
C MET A 103 -3.79 1.59 -18.64
N MET A 104 -4.42 1.96 -17.51
CA MET A 104 -3.77 1.91 -16.19
C MET A 104 -3.33 0.48 -15.83
N PHE A 105 -4.14 -0.52 -16.20
CA PHE A 105 -3.84 -1.93 -15.93
C PHE A 105 -2.95 -2.62 -16.98
N SER A 106 -2.67 -1.99 -18.13
CA SER A 106 -1.92 -2.66 -19.21
C SER A 106 -0.40 -2.68 -19.04
N SER A 107 0.16 -2.00 -18.04
CA SER A 107 1.62 -1.99 -17.84
C SER A 107 2.13 -3.31 -17.24
N ASN A 108 3.32 -3.75 -17.65
CA ASN A 108 3.97 -4.94 -17.07
C ASN A 108 4.17 -4.77 -15.56
N ARG A 109 4.61 -3.59 -15.13
CA ARG A 109 4.77 -3.25 -13.70
C ARG A 109 3.49 -3.48 -12.91
N MET A 110 2.34 -3.00 -13.42
CA MET A 110 1.04 -3.19 -12.76
C MET A 110 0.67 -4.66 -12.70
N THR A 111 0.73 -5.34 -13.86
CA THR A 111 0.32 -6.74 -13.97
C THR A 111 1.16 -7.66 -13.07
N ASP A 112 2.48 -7.47 -13.02
CA ASP A 112 3.37 -8.30 -12.19
C ASP A 112 3.16 -8.03 -10.69
N THR A 113 2.90 -6.77 -10.33
CA THR A 113 2.61 -6.38 -8.94
C THR A 113 1.27 -6.97 -8.48
N LEU A 114 0.23 -6.92 -9.33
CA LEU A 114 -1.07 -7.52 -9.04
C LEU A 114 -0.96 -9.03 -8.85
N LYS A 115 -0.28 -9.74 -9.77
CA LYS A 115 -0.09 -11.20 -9.68
C LYS A 115 0.56 -11.59 -8.36
N TYR A 116 1.67 -10.93 -8.00
CA TYR A 116 2.36 -11.21 -6.74
C TYR A 116 1.48 -10.92 -5.52
N SER A 117 0.86 -9.75 -5.49
CA SER A 117 0.13 -9.28 -4.31
C SER A 117 -1.17 -10.07 -4.10
N LEU A 118 -1.90 -10.42 -5.17
CA LEU A 118 -3.11 -11.24 -5.09
C LEU A 118 -2.83 -12.64 -4.53
N LEU A 119 -1.73 -13.28 -4.95
CA LEU A 119 -1.32 -14.57 -4.39
C LEU A 119 -1.05 -14.45 -2.89
N ARG A 120 -0.31 -13.42 -2.47
CA ARG A 120 -0.04 -13.17 -1.05
C ARG A 120 -1.32 -12.90 -0.25
N PHE A 121 -2.25 -12.12 -0.79
CA PHE A 121 -3.52 -11.83 -0.12
C PHE A 121 -4.39 -13.08 0.06
N ASP A 122 -4.40 -13.96 -0.94
CA ASP A 122 -5.06 -15.27 -0.86
C ASP A 122 -4.41 -16.16 0.21
N GLU A 123 -3.07 -16.24 0.23
CA GLU A 123 -2.31 -16.97 1.26
C GLU A 123 -2.59 -16.47 2.69
N LEU A 124 -2.84 -15.17 2.84
CA LEU A 124 -3.22 -14.56 4.13
C LEU A 124 -4.69 -14.73 4.47
N GLY A 125 -5.52 -15.21 3.54
CA GLY A 125 -6.94 -15.46 3.75
C GLY A 125 -7.77 -14.19 3.96
N ILE A 126 -7.35 -13.04 3.42
CA ILE A 126 -8.02 -11.75 3.70
C ILE A 126 -9.39 -11.60 3.03
N PHE A 127 -9.78 -12.56 2.19
CA PHE A 127 -11.05 -12.58 1.46
C PHE A 127 -12.07 -13.56 2.05
N ASN A 128 -11.70 -14.29 3.10
CA ASN A 128 -12.54 -15.30 3.76
C ASN A 128 -13.41 -14.70 4.87
#